data_AF-A0A3R9KY15-F1
#
_entry.id   AF-A0A3R9KY15-F1
#
_cell.length_a   1.000
_cell.length_b   1.000
_cell.length_c   1.000
_cell.angle_alpha   90.00
_cell.angle_beta   90.00
_cell.angle_gamma   90.00
#
_symmetry.space_group_name_H-M   'P 1'
#
loop_
_entity.id
_entity.type
_entity.pdbx_description
1 polymer ?
#
loop_
_entity_poly.entity_id
_entity_poly.type
_entity_poly.pdbx_seq_one_letter_code
_entity_poly.pdbx_strand_id
1 'polypeptide(L)' 'MMEVFLTIAYKGKNYHTNVIVDKGISWEEIHRVAEAQVEKQWSKRAFNLTA' A
#
# COMPACT_ATOMS: atom_id res chain seq x y z
N MET A 1 8.31 16.48 -1.02
CA MET A 1 7.35 15.52 -0.46
C MET A 1 5.92 15.89 -0.84
N MET A 2 5.13 14.90 -1.24
CA MET A 2 3.70 15.00 -1.58
C MET A 2 2.99 13.74 -1.07
N GLU A 3 1.73 13.89 -0.66
CA GLU A 3 0.87 12.77 -0.30
C GLU A 3 0.03 12.37 -1.51
N VAL A 4 -0.03 11.08 -1.80
CA VAL A 4 -0.79 10.52 -2.92
C VAL A 4 -1.71 9.44 -2.40
N PHE A 5 -3.00 9.55 -2.75
CA PHE A 5 -4.03 8.57 -2.41
C PHE A 5 -4.24 7.62 -3.59
N LEU A 6 -4.18 6.32 -3.33
CA LEU A 6 -4.35 5.26 -4.33
C LEU A 6 -5.32 4.20 -3.85
N THR A 7 -5.90 3.50 -4.82
CA THR A 7 -6.66 2.27 -4.58
C THR A 7 -5.86 1.10 -5.13
N ILE A 8 -5.49 0.16 -4.26
CA ILE A 8 -4.68 -1.01 -4.57
C ILE A 8 -5.54 -2.27 -4.50
N ALA A 9 -5.54 -3.05 -5.58
CA ALA A 9 -6.15 -4.37 -5.58
C ALA A 9 -5.18 -5.39 -4.94
N TYR A 10 -5.56 -5.99 -3.82
CA TYR A 10 -4.76 -7.01 -3.12
C TYR A 10 -5.67 -8.12 -2.58
N LYS A 11 -5.30 -9.39 -2.79
CA LYS A 11 -6.08 -10.58 -2.34
C LYS A 11 -7.58 -10.51 -2.66
N GLY A 12 -7.93 -10.05 -3.87
CA GLY A 12 -9.32 -9.95 -4.34
C GLY A 12 -10.15 -8.84 -3.68
N LYS A 13 -9.51 -7.90 -2.97
CA LYS A 13 -10.15 -6.72 -2.37
C LYS A 13 -9.42 -5.45 -2.81
N ASN A 14 -10.15 -4.33 -2.79
CA ASN A 14 -9.59 -3.01 -3.07
C ASN A 14 -9.32 -2.29 -1.75
N TYR A 15 -8.11 -1.79 -1.59
CA TYR A 15 -7.65 -1.07 -0.41
C TYR A 15 -7.32 0.36 -0.78
N HIS A 16 -7.93 1.32 -0.08
CA HIS A 16 -7.53 2.71 -0.18
C HIS A 16 -6.33 2.95 0.73
N THR A 17 -5.27 3.54 0.20
CA THR A 17 -4.04 3.83 0.94
C THR A 17 -3.44 5.14 0.49
N ASN A 18 -2.71 5.80 1.40
CA ASN A 18 -1.94 7.00 1.10
C ASN A 18 -0.45 6.70 1.26
N VAL A 19 0.36 7.24 0.34
CA VAL A 19 1.81 7.18 0.41
C VAL A 19 2.40 8.58 0.34
N ILE A 20 3.48 8.77 1.07
CA ILE A 20 4.23 10.02 1.13
C ILE A 20 5.50 9.83 0.30
N VAL A 21 5.63 10.57 -0.80
CA VAL A 21 6.72 10.40 -1.78
C VAL A 21 7.38 11.73 -2.11
N ASP A 22 8.58 11.70 -2.67
CA ASP A 22 9.24 12.91 -3.16
C ASP A 22 8.67 13.42 -4.48
N LYS A 23 8.94 14.70 -4.77
CA LYS A 23 8.52 15.30 -6.04
C LYS A 23 9.39 14.71 -7.15
N GLY A 24 8.76 14.29 -8.26
CA GLY A 24 9.46 13.72 -9.41
C GLY A 24 9.60 12.20 -9.39
N ILE A 25 9.09 11.52 -8.36
CA ILE A 25 8.96 10.05 -8.35
C ILE A 25 7.99 9.60 -9.45
N SER A 26 8.32 8.48 -10.10
CA SER A 26 7.50 7.89 -11.16
C SER A 26 6.22 7.25 -10.62
N TRP A 27 5.15 7.22 -11.42
CA TRP A 27 3.89 6.58 -11.02
C TRP A 27 4.05 5.10 -10.65
N GLU A 28 4.92 4.38 -11.36
CA GLU A 28 5.22 2.97 -11.08
C GLU A 28 5.83 2.78 -9.68
N GLU A 29 6.74 3.67 -9.28
CA GLU A 29 7.32 3.61 -7.93
C GLU A 29 6.30 3.98 -6.85
N ILE A 30 5.43 4.98 -7.10
CA ILE A 30 4.31 5.30 -6.19
C ILE A 30 3.44 4.06 -5.97
N HIS A 31 3.10 3.36 -7.06
CA HIS A 31 2.27 2.17 -6.99
C HIS A 31 2.95 1.04 -6.20
N ARG A 32 4.24 0.79 -6.44
CA ARG A 32 5.03 -0.23 -5.70
C ARG A 32 5.08 0.05 -4.20
N VAL A 33 5.28 1.32 -3.82
CA VAL A 33 5.28 1.72 -2.41
C VAL A 33 3.91 1.50 -1.78
N ALA A 34 2.84 1.84 -2.49
CA ALA A 34 1.47 1.64 -2.04
C ALA A 34 1.10 0.15 -1.88
N GLU A 35 1.52 -0.69 -2.83
CA GLU A 35 1.35 -2.16 -2.75
C GLU A 35 2.10 -2.74 -1.55
N ALA A 36 3.36 -2.39 -1.36
CA ALA A 36 4.16 -2.86 -0.23
C ALA A 36 3.56 -2.44 1.12
N GLN A 37 2.97 -1.24 1.19
CA GLN A 37 2.28 -0.76 2.37
C GLN A 37 1.02 -1.58 2.67
N VAL A 38 0.18 -1.85 1.66
CA VAL A 38 -1.01 -2.71 1.80
C VAL A 38 -0.61 -4.12 2.19
N GLU A 39 0.40 -4.69 1.54
CA GLU A 39 0.91 -6.00 1.91
C GLU A 39 1.39 -6.03 3.36
N LYS A 40 2.19 -5.06 3.82
CA LYS A 40 2.68 -5.02 5.20
C LYS A 40 1.56 -4.88 6.24
N GLN A 41 0.53 -4.09 5.94
CA GLN A 41 -0.61 -3.88 6.83
C GLN A 41 -1.50 -5.13 6.92
N TRP A 42 -1.73 -5.82 5.80
CA TRP A 42 -2.72 -6.88 5.70
C TRP A 42 -2.13 -8.30 5.72
N SER A 43 -0.82 -8.47 5.48
CA SER A 43 -0.11 -9.74 5.69
C SER A 43 0.05 -10.09 7.17
N LYS A 44 0.33 -9.09 8.02
CA LYS A 44 0.49 -9.29 9.47
C LYS A 44 -0.80 -9.72 10.18
N ARG A 45 -1.98 -9.46 9.59
CA ARG A 45 -3.26 -9.84 10.17
C ARG A 45 -3.54 -11.35 10.12
N ALA A 46 -2.78 -12.11 9.31
CA ALA A 46 -2.92 -13.57 9.23
C ALA A 46 -2.23 -14.32 10.39
N PHE A 47 -1.28 -13.70 11.10
CA PHE A 47 -0.51 -14.37 12.17
C PHE A 47 -1.11 -14.22 13.58
N ASN A 48 -2.06 -13.30 13.79
CA ASN A 48 -2.62 -12.98 15.12
C ASN A 48 -4.06 -13.49 15.33
N LEU A 49 -4.57 -14.37 14.47
CA LEU A 49 -5.91 -14.97 14.63
C LEU A 49 -5.86 -16.48 14.99
N THR A 50 -4.67 -17.01 15.30
CA THR A 50 -4.46 -18.42 15.69
C THR A 50 -3.73 -18.55 17.04
N ALA A 51 -3.76 -17.52 17.89
CA ALA A 51 -3.17 -17.52 19.23
C ALA A 51 -4.27 -17.40 20.29
#